data_AF-A0A4P8TGW4-F1
#
_entry.id   AF-A0A4P8TGW4-F1
#
_cell.length_a   1.000
_cell.length_b   1.000
_cell.length_c   1.000
_cell.angle_alpha   90.00
_cell.angle_beta   90.00
_cell.angle_gamma   90.00
#
_symmetry.space_group_name_H-M   'P 1'
#
loop_
_entity.id
_entity.type
_entity.pdbx_description
1 polymer ?
#
loop_
_entity_poly.entity_id
_entity_poly.type
_entity_poly.pdbx_seq_one_letter_code
_entity_poly.pdbx_strand_id
1 'polypeptide(L)'
;MPVVPQQTVILTRMGVGVYDLEWWRVRLSIFDVVTASSVSAMRGRSIVWYLILDEDVPGEALDSLHEIISRRGLGGIATFIFVADSTQISRGMRQALITAAPSSARLHVQLLDDDDAITTDLHDAHLDVFDEEFAGPQIASTLIGLAVDAPRLRMGSRKMPSYPVNTTFYGTAASVLRAMRTSHTQWLSRAPSIGGRAYEVADSAHPSWLYLVHEQADGGYAERSRDIGAAGDLAPLASDQLARFGIDHQEFVSAVELLREAPPTLGLTWRRTQPQILRLADARLDVARVKREMVKINSNIFDRSTPFFYLRRPLPRAELTAGSVQFTGTGTPGSTIEIWLSGAGEPRLIGTSICDAESGSWAVTFKIAASTNWKIEIRQVIAGNAVNEIRYDLVVNP
;
A
#
# COMPACT_ATOMS: atom_id res chain seq x y z
N MET A 1 33.50 -0.87 -3.03
CA MET A 1 32.41 -0.49 -3.96
C MET A 1 31.64 0.64 -3.31
N PRO A 2 31.18 1.67 -4.05
CA PRO A 2 30.38 2.71 -3.43
C PRO A 2 29.06 2.09 -2.99
N VAL A 3 28.82 2.06 -1.68
CA VAL A 3 27.54 1.69 -1.08
C VAL A 3 26.53 2.67 -1.64
N VAL A 4 25.60 2.19 -2.48
CA VAL A 4 24.47 3.02 -2.90
C VAL A 4 23.74 3.40 -1.62
N PRO A 5 23.51 4.70 -1.32
CA PRO A 5 22.81 5.06 -0.09
C PRO A 5 21.41 4.45 -0.14
N GLN A 6 21.17 3.42 0.66
CA GLN A 6 19.87 2.76 0.76
C GLN A 6 18.97 3.71 1.55
N GLN A 7 18.12 4.44 0.83
CA GLN A 7 17.11 5.27 1.47
C GLN A 7 16.00 4.37 2.02
N THR A 8 15.72 4.51 3.31
CA THR A 8 14.55 3.90 3.91
C THR A 8 13.36 4.84 3.78
N VAL A 9 12.25 4.30 3.30
CA VAL A 9 10.96 4.95 3.22
C VAL A 9 10.05 4.35 4.28
N ILE A 10 9.69 5.11 5.30
CA ILE A 10 8.65 4.70 6.24
C ILE A 10 7.31 5.21 5.70
N LEU A 11 6.30 4.35 5.66
CA LEU A 11 4.94 4.71 5.25
C LEU A 11 3.99 4.50 6.42
N THR A 12 3.32 5.57 6.83
CA THR A 12 2.30 5.55 7.87
C THR A 12 1.00 6.10 7.31
N ARG A 13 -0.08 5.34 7.47
CA ARG A 13 -1.45 5.77 7.11
C ARG A 13 -2.08 6.30 8.40
N MET A 14 -2.60 7.51 8.37
CA MET A 14 -3.12 8.13 9.58
C MET A 14 -4.45 8.80 9.30
N GLY A 15 -5.50 8.35 10.00
CA GLY A 15 -6.81 9.01 10.03
C GLY A 15 -7.50 9.25 8.67
N VAL A 16 -7.18 8.45 7.63
CA VAL A 16 -7.84 8.60 6.31
C VAL A 16 -9.33 8.30 6.44
N GLY A 17 -10.18 9.24 6.06
CA GLY A 17 -11.63 9.19 6.25
C GLY A 17 -12.11 9.50 7.68
N VAL A 18 -11.25 10.07 8.55
CA VAL A 18 -11.62 10.47 9.92
C VAL A 18 -11.58 11.99 10.06
N TYR A 19 -12.72 12.57 10.42
CA TYR A 19 -12.90 14.03 10.54
C TYR A 19 -13.25 14.48 11.95
N ASP A 20 -13.35 13.54 12.89
CA ASP A 20 -13.68 13.81 14.29
C ASP A 20 -12.44 14.38 15.01
N LEU A 21 -12.52 15.65 15.43
CA LEU A 21 -11.42 16.32 16.12
C LEU A 21 -11.08 15.68 17.46
N GLU A 22 -12.06 15.14 18.18
CA GLU A 22 -11.82 14.46 19.44
C GLU A 22 -11.05 13.16 19.20
N TRP A 23 -11.38 12.45 18.10
CA TRP A 23 -10.58 11.31 17.64
C TRP A 23 -9.14 11.70 17.37
N TRP A 24 -8.93 12.76 16.59
CA TRP A 24 -7.59 13.24 16.27
C TRP A 24 -6.80 13.63 17.50
N ARG A 25 -7.40 14.33 18.46
CA ARG A 25 -6.73 14.74 19.70
C ARG A 25 -6.16 13.55 20.47
N VAL A 26 -6.95 12.50 20.65
CA VAL A 26 -6.52 11.29 21.38
C VAL A 26 -5.55 10.46 20.54
N ARG A 27 -5.80 10.36 19.23
CA ARG A 27 -4.91 9.60 18.35
C ARG A 27 -3.53 10.23 18.25
N LEU A 28 -3.46 11.56 18.14
CA LEU A 28 -2.22 12.31 18.04
C LEU A 28 -1.40 12.24 19.33
N SER A 29 -2.03 12.12 20.51
CA SER A 29 -1.28 11.93 21.76
C SER A 29 -0.56 10.57 21.78
N ILE A 30 -1.20 9.52 21.28
CA ILE A 30 -0.59 8.19 21.15
C ILE A 30 0.49 8.19 20.06
N PHE A 31 0.17 8.73 18.88
CA PHE A 31 1.12 8.84 17.77
C PHE A 31 2.40 9.58 18.17
N ASP A 32 2.28 10.67 18.91
CA ASP A 32 3.42 11.45 19.39
C ASP A 32 4.38 10.63 20.27
N VAL A 33 3.82 9.98 21.30
CA VAL A 33 4.61 9.30 22.33
C VAL A 33 5.07 7.91 21.88
N VAL A 34 4.39 7.28 20.92
CA VAL A 34 4.73 5.94 20.42
C VAL A 34 5.46 6.04 19.07
N THR A 35 4.73 6.30 18.00
CA THR A 35 5.23 6.19 16.63
C THR A 35 6.24 7.28 16.28
N ALA A 36 5.93 8.55 16.54
CA ALA A 36 6.83 9.66 16.27
C ALA A 36 8.10 9.59 17.15
N SER A 37 7.97 9.12 18.39
CA SER A 37 9.12 8.88 19.28
C SER A 37 10.03 7.76 18.78
N SER A 38 9.46 6.64 18.31
CA SER A 38 10.18 5.55 17.65
C SER A 38 10.90 6.01 16.38
N VAL A 39 10.22 6.75 15.50
CA VAL A 39 10.86 7.31 14.29
C VAL A 39 11.95 8.33 14.66
N SER A 40 11.72 9.12 15.70
CA SER A 40 12.71 10.05 16.24
C SER A 40 13.95 9.34 16.80
N ALA A 41 13.81 8.17 17.41
CA ALA A 41 14.94 7.37 17.87
C ALA A 41 15.81 6.85 16.71
N MET A 42 15.25 6.74 15.51
CA MET A 42 15.97 6.38 14.29
C MET A 42 16.71 7.56 13.62
N ARG A 43 16.67 8.77 14.21
CA ARG A 43 17.39 9.94 13.68
C ARG A 43 18.88 9.63 13.46
N GLY A 44 19.43 10.13 12.36
CA GLY A 44 20.80 9.84 11.90
C GLY A 44 20.89 8.74 10.85
N ARG A 45 19.81 7.98 10.62
CA ARG A 45 19.67 7.07 9.48
C ARG A 45 19.14 7.81 8.24
N SER A 46 19.42 7.27 7.06
CA SER A 46 18.90 7.79 5.79
C SER A 46 17.43 7.43 5.60
N ILE A 47 16.54 8.14 6.30
CA ILE A 47 15.10 7.89 6.34
C ILE A 47 14.35 9.07 5.69
N VAL A 48 13.30 8.73 4.93
CA VAL A 48 12.20 9.64 4.60
C VAL A 48 10.91 8.99 5.11
N TRP A 49 10.11 9.76 5.83
CA TRP A 49 8.87 9.28 6.42
C TRP A 49 7.67 9.95 5.74
N TYR A 50 6.84 9.15 5.08
CA TYR A 50 5.61 9.65 4.48
C TYR A 50 4.41 9.35 5.37
N LEU A 51 3.69 10.42 5.71
CA LEU A 51 2.42 10.40 6.41
C LEU A 51 1.31 10.57 5.37
N ILE A 52 0.53 9.51 5.17
CA ILE A 52 -0.58 9.49 4.22
C ILE A 52 -1.86 9.86 4.99
N LEU A 53 -2.40 11.03 4.65
CA LEU A 53 -3.52 11.69 5.32
C LEU A 53 -4.69 11.86 4.35
N ASP A 54 -5.89 12.03 4.91
CA ASP A 54 -7.02 12.54 4.14
C ASP A 54 -6.78 13.99 3.72
N GLU A 55 -7.17 14.37 2.51
CA GLU A 55 -7.06 15.77 2.05
C GLU A 55 -7.99 16.71 2.79
N ASP A 56 -9.07 16.18 3.36
CA ASP A 56 -10.03 16.90 4.20
C ASP A 56 -9.74 16.75 5.70
N VAL A 57 -8.49 16.43 6.09
CA VAL A 57 -8.07 16.40 7.49
C VAL A 57 -8.41 17.73 8.19
N PRO A 58 -9.01 17.71 9.40
CA PRO A 58 -9.32 18.96 10.11
C PRO A 58 -8.07 19.82 10.33
N GLY A 59 -8.17 21.12 10.07
CA GLY A 59 -7.03 22.05 10.17
C GLY A 59 -6.32 22.00 11.52
N GLU A 60 -7.07 21.97 12.63
CA GLU A 60 -6.51 21.86 13.99
C GLU A 60 -5.71 20.56 14.21
N ALA A 61 -6.16 19.46 13.60
CA ALA A 61 -5.45 18.19 13.68
C ALA A 61 -4.15 18.22 12.85
N LEU A 62 -4.18 18.85 11.68
CA LEU A 62 -3.01 19.04 10.83
C LEU A 62 -1.97 19.94 11.52
N ASP A 63 -2.40 21.04 12.13
CA ASP A 63 -1.53 21.94 12.90
C ASP A 63 -0.86 21.20 14.07
N SER A 64 -1.65 20.42 14.82
CA SER A 64 -1.15 19.58 15.92
C SER A 64 -0.12 18.54 15.43
N LEU A 65 -0.37 17.94 14.27
CA LEU A 65 0.57 17.00 13.65
C LEU A 65 1.87 17.70 13.24
N HIS A 66 1.81 18.89 12.64
CA HIS A 66 2.98 19.71 12.33
C HIS A 66 3.77 20.07 13.59
N GLU A 67 3.10 20.41 14.69
CA GLU A 67 3.74 20.68 15.98
C GLU A 67 4.49 19.46 16.51
N ILE A 68 3.87 18.26 16.47
CA ILE A 68 4.51 17.00 16.85
C ILE A 68 5.78 16.76 16.01
N ILE A 69 5.68 16.89 14.69
CA ILE A 69 6.81 16.73 13.77
C ILE A 69 7.94 17.73 14.10
N SER A 70 7.61 18.98 14.39
CA SER A 70 8.57 20.02 14.75
C SER A 70 9.25 19.73 16.10
N ARG A 71 8.46 19.49 17.16
CA ARG A 71 8.94 19.21 18.52
C ARG A 71 9.80 17.95 18.58
N ARG A 72 9.42 16.91 17.84
CA ARG A 72 10.20 15.67 17.70
C ARG A 72 11.31 15.80 16.65
N GLY A 73 11.63 17.00 16.14
CA GLY A 73 12.74 17.23 15.20
C GLY A 73 12.71 16.34 13.95
N LEU A 74 11.52 16.02 13.46
CA LEU A 74 11.25 15.16 12.30
C LEU A 74 11.04 15.97 11.01
N GLY A 75 11.04 17.31 11.08
CA GLY A 75 10.75 18.18 9.94
C GLY A 75 11.70 18.03 8.73
N GLY A 76 12.90 17.48 8.93
CA GLY A 76 13.83 17.16 7.84
C GLY A 76 13.57 15.84 7.13
N ILE A 77 12.72 14.96 7.68
CA ILE A 77 12.45 13.63 7.14
C ILE A 77 10.97 13.35 6.90
N ALA A 78 10.06 14.02 7.60
CA ALA A 78 8.62 13.83 7.47
C ALA A 78 8.06 14.56 6.25
N THR A 79 7.22 13.90 5.46
CA THR A 79 6.53 14.44 4.29
C THR A 79 5.07 14.01 4.30
N PHE A 80 4.16 14.93 4.00
CA PHE A 80 2.72 14.64 3.94
C PHE A 80 2.29 14.30 2.51
N ILE A 81 1.46 13.27 2.38
CA ILE A 81 0.74 12.94 1.15
C ILE A 81 -0.74 12.93 1.46
N PHE A 82 -1.48 13.79 0.78
CA PHE A 82 -2.92 13.89 0.92
C PHE A 82 -3.61 13.01 -0.14
N VAL A 83 -4.62 12.26 0.30
CA VAL A 83 -5.48 11.44 -0.56
C VAL A 83 -6.93 11.79 -0.31
N ALA A 84 -7.76 11.81 -1.35
CA ALA A 84 -9.16 12.21 -1.20
C ALA A 84 -10.03 11.21 -0.41
N ASP A 85 -9.59 9.95 -0.28
CA ASP A 85 -10.30 8.91 0.47
C ASP A 85 -9.46 7.64 0.61
N SER A 86 -9.96 6.69 1.41
CA SER A 86 -9.31 5.42 1.72
C SER A 86 -9.04 4.53 0.50
N THR A 87 -9.79 4.64 -0.59
CA THR A 87 -9.54 3.85 -1.81
C THR A 87 -8.33 4.38 -2.60
N GLN A 88 -7.85 5.59 -2.28
CA GLN A 88 -6.68 6.20 -2.90
C GLN A 88 -5.40 6.03 -2.10
N ILE A 89 -5.42 5.34 -0.95
CA ILE A 89 -4.21 5.07 -0.14
C ILE A 89 -3.12 4.41 -0.98
N SER A 90 -3.44 3.39 -1.78
CA SER A 90 -2.44 2.73 -2.65
C SER A 90 -1.82 3.66 -3.68
N ARG A 91 -2.57 4.69 -4.13
CA ARG A 91 -2.04 5.74 -5.00
C ARG A 91 -1.10 6.65 -4.23
N GLY A 92 -1.46 7.05 -3.00
CA GLY A 92 -0.59 7.82 -2.11
C GLY A 92 0.74 7.11 -1.82
N MET A 93 0.68 5.82 -1.47
CA MET A 93 1.87 4.98 -1.28
C MET A 93 2.74 4.91 -2.55
N ARG A 94 2.11 4.74 -3.72
CA ARG A 94 2.84 4.76 -5.00
C ARG A 94 3.53 6.09 -5.24
N GLN A 95 2.87 7.20 -4.93
CA GLN A 95 3.45 8.53 -5.06
C GLN A 95 4.65 8.68 -4.12
N ALA A 96 4.54 8.25 -2.85
CA ALA A 96 5.62 8.27 -1.88
C ALA A 96 6.88 7.57 -2.41
N LEU A 97 6.72 6.34 -2.92
CA LEU A 97 7.83 5.54 -3.40
C LEU A 97 8.47 6.11 -4.67
N ILE A 98 7.68 6.69 -5.58
CA ILE A 98 8.19 7.35 -6.80
C ILE A 98 8.92 8.65 -6.46
N THR A 99 8.42 9.41 -5.48
CA THR A 99 9.07 10.65 -5.03
C THR A 99 10.37 10.38 -4.29
N ALA A 100 10.40 9.33 -3.46
CA ALA A 100 11.58 8.98 -2.66
C ALA A 100 12.81 8.69 -3.53
N ALA A 101 12.66 7.89 -4.59
CA ALA A 101 13.77 7.57 -5.47
C ALA A 101 13.34 7.30 -6.93
N PRO A 102 14.27 7.41 -7.90
CA PRO A 102 14.03 7.02 -9.28
C PRO A 102 13.49 5.59 -9.40
N SER A 103 12.72 5.29 -10.44
CA SER A 103 12.06 3.98 -10.60
C SER A 103 13.01 2.78 -10.65
N SER A 104 14.26 2.99 -11.02
CA SER A 104 15.33 1.97 -11.05
C SER A 104 16.09 1.83 -9.73
N ALA A 105 15.97 2.79 -8.82
CA ALA A 105 16.65 2.73 -7.53
C ALA A 105 15.96 1.71 -6.61
N ARG A 106 16.77 1.03 -5.79
CA ARG A 106 16.26 0.15 -4.74
C ARG A 106 15.93 0.98 -3.50
N LEU A 107 14.81 0.66 -2.89
CA LEU A 107 14.29 1.28 -1.68
C LEU A 107 14.08 0.20 -0.62
N HIS A 108 14.42 0.54 0.62
CA HIS A 108 13.91 -0.17 1.78
C HIS A 108 12.62 0.52 2.22
N VAL A 109 11.52 -0.21 2.36
CA VAL A 109 10.21 0.35 2.67
C VAL A 109 9.69 -0.30 3.93
N GLN A 110 9.43 0.48 4.97
CA GLN A 110 8.84 -0.02 6.21
C GLN A 110 7.40 0.46 6.33
N LEU A 111 6.49 -0.45 6.67
CA LEU A 111 5.13 -0.10 7.05
C LEU A 111 5.06 0.03 8.57
N LEU A 112 4.59 1.19 9.03
CA LEU A 112 4.42 1.47 10.45
C LEU A 112 3.04 2.11 10.65
N ASP A 113 2.17 1.42 11.37
CA ASP A 113 0.87 1.99 11.76
C ASP A 113 1.08 3.16 12.76
N ASP A 114 0.09 4.03 12.88
CA ASP A 114 0.18 5.32 13.61
C ASP A 114 0.16 5.20 15.14
N ASP A 115 0.12 3.96 15.64
CA ASP A 115 0.14 3.57 17.05
C ASP A 115 1.14 2.45 17.35
N ASP A 116 1.97 2.06 16.37
CA ASP A 116 3.01 1.05 16.51
C ASP A 116 4.40 1.70 16.67
N ALA A 117 5.34 0.96 17.26
CA ALA A 117 6.75 1.36 17.37
C ALA A 117 7.71 0.22 17.04
N ILE A 118 8.88 0.57 16.51
CA ILE A 118 9.98 -0.36 16.25
C ILE A 118 11.25 0.16 16.89
N THR A 119 12.14 -0.75 17.28
CA THR A 119 13.44 -0.37 17.79
C THR A 119 14.42 -0.09 16.66
N THR A 120 15.46 0.67 16.95
CA THR A 120 16.52 0.99 15.98
C THR A 120 17.28 -0.25 15.50
N ASP A 121 17.51 -1.22 16.39
CA ASP A 121 18.15 -2.50 16.09
C ASP A 121 17.28 -3.39 15.17
N LEU A 122 15.95 -3.28 15.24
CA LEU A 122 15.09 -4.01 14.32
C LEU A 122 15.13 -3.47 12.90
N HIS A 123 15.15 -2.14 12.78
CA HIS A 123 15.33 -1.49 11.48
C HIS A 123 16.64 -1.96 10.81
N ASP A 124 17.74 -1.96 11.57
CA ASP A 124 19.04 -2.40 11.07
C ASP A 124 19.03 -3.90 10.72
N ALA A 125 18.46 -4.75 11.59
CA ALA A 125 18.36 -6.18 11.33
C ALA A 125 17.51 -6.54 10.11
N HIS A 126 16.47 -5.75 9.81
CA HIS A 126 15.68 -5.92 8.58
C HIS A 126 16.48 -5.55 7.34
N LEU A 127 17.30 -4.49 7.40
CA LEU A 127 18.19 -4.12 6.31
C LEU A 127 19.21 -5.22 6.02
N ASP A 128 19.81 -5.78 7.07
CA ASP A 128 20.91 -6.76 6.96
C ASP A 128 20.51 -8.09 6.31
N VAL A 129 19.22 -8.46 6.31
CA VAL A 129 18.77 -9.72 5.70
C VAL A 129 18.56 -9.62 4.19
N PHE A 130 18.54 -8.41 3.62
CA PHE A 130 18.26 -8.22 2.20
C PHE A 130 19.49 -8.39 1.32
N ASP A 131 19.32 -9.14 0.23
CA ASP A 131 20.35 -9.36 -0.79
C ASP A 131 20.27 -8.28 -1.87
N GLU A 132 21.23 -7.34 -1.90
CA GLU A 132 21.24 -6.25 -2.89
C GLU A 132 21.30 -6.74 -4.35
N GLU A 133 21.90 -7.90 -4.60
CA GLU A 133 22.07 -8.47 -5.94
C GLU A 133 20.78 -9.16 -6.43
N PHE A 134 19.84 -9.47 -5.54
CA PHE A 134 18.60 -10.14 -5.91
C PHE A 134 17.62 -9.19 -6.61
N ALA A 135 17.34 -9.44 -7.88
CA ALA A 135 16.51 -8.59 -8.74
C ALA A 135 15.02 -8.50 -8.33
N GLY A 136 14.48 -9.50 -7.63
CA GLY A 136 13.06 -9.53 -7.22
C GLY A 136 12.75 -8.71 -5.96
N PRO A 137 11.45 -8.54 -5.62
CA PRO A 137 11.06 -7.96 -4.34
C PRO A 137 11.48 -8.87 -3.19
N GLN A 138 11.91 -8.28 -2.10
CA GLN A 138 12.25 -9.00 -0.87
C GLN A 138 11.39 -8.47 0.25
N ILE A 139 11.03 -9.35 1.19
CA ILE A 139 10.13 -9.03 2.29
C ILE A 139 10.76 -9.58 3.57
N ALA A 140 10.90 -8.75 4.60
CA ALA A 140 11.37 -9.17 5.91
C ALA A 140 10.32 -8.84 6.96
N SER A 141 10.15 -9.72 7.95
CA SER A 141 9.21 -9.52 9.06
C SER A 141 9.75 -10.17 10.31
N THR A 142 9.36 -9.60 11.45
CA THR A 142 9.60 -10.20 12.78
C THR A 142 8.30 -10.77 13.30
N LEU A 143 8.30 -12.04 13.71
CA LEU A 143 7.07 -12.75 14.09
C LEU A 143 6.68 -12.56 15.56
N ILE A 144 7.59 -12.04 16.39
CA ILE A 144 7.41 -11.88 17.83
C ILE A 144 7.66 -10.42 18.21
N GLY A 145 6.78 -9.88 19.05
CA GLY A 145 6.88 -8.50 19.56
C GLY A 145 6.29 -8.34 20.95
N LEU A 146 6.33 -7.11 21.44
CA LEU A 146 5.75 -6.67 22.70
C LEU A 146 4.35 -6.17 22.42
N ALA A 147 3.32 -6.81 22.98
CA ALA A 147 2.00 -6.22 23.01
C ALA A 147 1.80 -5.45 24.31
N VAL A 148 1.25 -4.23 24.19
CA VAL A 148 0.90 -3.39 25.32
C VAL A 148 -0.62 -3.21 25.35
N ASP A 149 -1.26 -3.74 26.39
CA ASP A 149 -2.64 -3.41 26.76
C ASP A 149 -2.60 -2.03 27.43
N ALA A 150 -2.79 -0.99 26.61
CA ALA A 150 -2.63 0.40 27.02
C ALA A 150 -3.58 0.75 28.19
N PRO A 151 -4.90 0.52 28.12
CA PRO A 151 -5.81 0.90 29.20
C PRO A 151 -5.45 0.29 30.57
N ARG A 152 -4.85 -0.91 30.59
CA ARG A 152 -4.45 -1.59 31.82
C ARG A 152 -2.98 -1.37 32.22
N LEU A 153 -2.19 -0.71 31.37
CA LEU A 153 -0.73 -0.57 31.54
C LEU A 153 -0.06 -1.94 31.79
N ARG A 154 -0.46 -2.92 30.99
CA ARG A 154 0.07 -4.28 31.04
C ARG A 154 0.76 -4.62 29.72
N MET A 155 1.74 -5.50 29.77
CA MET A 155 2.46 -5.95 28.59
C MET A 155 2.65 -7.46 28.58
N GLY A 156 2.82 -8.02 27.39
CA GLY A 156 3.13 -9.43 27.18
C GLY A 156 3.70 -9.67 25.79
N SER A 157 4.14 -10.89 25.53
CA SER A 157 4.62 -11.26 24.20
C SER A 157 3.47 -11.46 23.24
N ARG A 158 3.67 -11.08 21.98
CA ARG A 158 2.72 -11.31 20.89
C ARG A 158 3.40 -12.00 19.73
N LYS A 159 2.82 -13.11 19.28
CA LYS A 159 3.29 -13.86 18.12
C LYS A 159 2.29 -13.72 16.97
N MET A 160 2.75 -13.27 15.81
CA MET A 160 1.91 -13.01 14.63
C MET A 160 2.45 -13.78 13.40
N PRO A 161 2.34 -15.12 13.36
CA PRO A 161 2.98 -15.93 12.31
C PRO A 161 2.29 -15.82 10.93
N SER A 162 1.01 -15.44 10.92
CA SER A 162 0.17 -15.34 9.71
C SER A 162 -0.19 -13.89 9.35
N TYR A 163 0.35 -12.91 10.07
CA TYR A 163 0.02 -11.49 9.91
C TYR A 163 1.29 -10.68 10.16
N PRO A 164 2.13 -10.45 9.13
CA PRO A 164 3.40 -9.77 9.28
C PRO A 164 3.11 -8.26 9.46
N VAL A 165 2.79 -7.91 10.69
CA VAL A 165 2.88 -6.56 11.24
C VAL A 165 4.36 -6.20 11.36
N ASN A 166 4.68 -4.92 11.15
CA ASN A 166 6.07 -4.47 11.01
C ASN A 166 6.84 -5.27 9.93
N THR A 167 6.28 -5.26 8.72
CA THR A 167 6.93 -5.80 7.52
C THR A 167 7.73 -4.73 6.84
N THR A 168 8.92 -5.11 6.40
CA THR A 168 9.72 -4.30 5.50
C THR A 168 9.84 -4.96 4.13
N PHE A 169 9.98 -4.13 3.12
CA PHE A 169 10.10 -4.52 1.73
C PHE A 169 11.38 -3.94 1.18
N TYR A 170 12.03 -4.68 0.29
CA TYR A 170 13.20 -4.20 -0.41
C TYR A 170 13.11 -4.50 -1.91
N GLY A 171 13.44 -3.50 -2.72
CA GLY A 171 13.42 -3.60 -4.18
C GLY A 171 13.13 -2.28 -4.86
N THR A 172 12.81 -2.32 -6.15
CA THR A 172 12.37 -1.11 -6.87
C THR A 172 10.96 -0.70 -6.42
N ALA A 173 10.59 0.57 -6.63
CA ALA A 173 9.23 1.03 -6.35
C ALA A 173 8.16 0.14 -7.02
N ALA A 174 8.42 -0.32 -8.24
CA ALA A 174 7.51 -1.21 -8.97
C ALA A 174 7.40 -2.62 -8.36
N SER A 175 8.50 -3.21 -7.88
CA SER A 175 8.49 -4.54 -7.27
C SER A 175 7.86 -4.52 -5.89
N VAL A 176 8.16 -3.51 -5.07
CA VAL A 176 7.55 -3.32 -3.74
C VAL A 176 6.04 -3.15 -3.86
N LEU A 177 5.57 -2.25 -4.74
CA LEU A 177 4.13 -2.07 -4.96
C LEU A 177 3.43 -3.34 -5.45
N ARG A 178 4.12 -4.19 -6.21
CA ARG A 178 3.59 -5.48 -6.66
C ARG A 178 3.40 -6.43 -5.48
N ALA A 179 4.35 -6.47 -4.55
CA ALA A 179 4.24 -7.27 -3.32
C ALA A 179 3.08 -6.77 -2.43
N MET A 180 2.98 -5.46 -2.22
CA MET A 180 1.97 -4.83 -1.39
C MET A 180 0.53 -4.97 -1.91
N ARG A 181 0.31 -5.38 -3.16
CA ARG A 181 -1.03 -5.68 -3.70
C ARG A 181 -1.62 -6.98 -3.17
N THR A 182 -0.80 -7.84 -2.58
CA THR A 182 -1.27 -9.08 -1.95
C THR A 182 -1.71 -8.80 -0.51
N SER A 183 -2.56 -9.67 0.04
CA SER A 183 -2.99 -9.56 1.44
C SER A 183 -1.78 -9.48 2.35
N HIS A 184 -1.78 -8.56 3.32
CA HIS A 184 -0.65 -8.42 4.23
C HIS A 184 -0.39 -9.71 5.01
N THR A 185 -1.45 -10.45 5.37
CA THR A 185 -1.37 -11.78 5.98
C THR A 185 -0.62 -12.84 5.18
N GLN A 186 -0.33 -12.55 3.91
CA GLN A 186 0.23 -13.50 2.96
C GLN A 186 1.55 -13.00 2.38
N TRP A 187 2.08 -11.85 2.79
CA TRP A 187 3.29 -11.29 2.20
C TRP A 187 4.46 -12.27 2.25
N LEU A 188 4.78 -12.83 3.43
CA LEU A 188 5.88 -13.78 3.57
C LEU A 188 5.68 -15.04 2.72
N SER A 189 4.50 -15.67 2.77
CA SER A 189 4.24 -16.91 2.04
C SER A 189 4.10 -16.71 0.53
N ARG A 190 3.67 -15.52 0.08
CA ARG A 190 3.48 -15.20 -1.35
C ARG A 190 4.68 -14.57 -2.01
N ALA A 191 5.67 -14.05 -1.27
CA ALA A 191 6.85 -13.43 -1.88
C ALA A 191 7.49 -14.33 -2.98
N PRO A 192 7.70 -15.65 -2.76
CA PRO A 192 8.27 -16.51 -3.80
C PRO A 192 7.39 -16.62 -5.05
N SER A 193 6.07 -16.72 -4.89
CA SER A 193 5.10 -16.85 -5.99
C SER A 193 5.09 -15.65 -6.95
N ILE A 194 5.50 -14.47 -6.47
CA ILE A 194 5.60 -13.23 -7.27
C ILE A 194 7.04 -12.94 -7.72
N GLY A 195 7.94 -13.94 -7.62
CA GLY A 195 9.34 -13.84 -8.02
C GLY A 195 10.23 -13.14 -6.99
N GLY A 196 9.80 -13.12 -5.72
CA GLY A 196 10.50 -12.48 -4.61
C GLY A 196 11.14 -13.45 -3.61
N ARG A 197 11.65 -12.92 -2.50
CA ARG A 197 12.13 -13.68 -1.33
C ARG A 197 11.46 -13.19 -0.05
N ALA A 198 11.37 -14.08 0.93
CA ALA A 198 10.88 -13.78 2.26
C ALA A 198 11.94 -14.14 3.29
N TYR A 199 12.11 -13.26 4.28
CA TYR A 199 13.07 -13.38 5.36
C TYR A 199 12.30 -13.29 6.67
N GLU A 200 12.51 -14.28 7.53
CA GLU A 200 12.12 -14.18 8.92
C GLU A 200 13.29 -13.58 9.67
N VAL A 201 13.10 -12.40 10.24
CA VAL A 201 14.12 -11.77 11.09
C VAL A 201 13.99 -12.39 12.46
N ALA A 202 15.08 -13.03 12.90
CA ALA A 202 15.13 -13.79 14.13
C ALA A 202 14.66 -12.96 15.33
N ASP A 203 13.96 -13.62 16.24
CA ASP A 203 13.57 -13.04 17.52
C ASP A 203 14.84 -12.70 18.30
N SER A 204 15.08 -11.42 18.54
CA SER A 204 16.08 -11.01 19.52
C SER A 204 15.65 -11.50 20.90
N ALA A 205 16.59 -11.69 21.82
CA ALA A 205 16.25 -12.05 23.22
C ALA A 205 15.26 -11.08 23.90
N HIS A 206 15.04 -9.91 23.29
CA HIS A 206 14.09 -8.91 23.70
C HIS A 206 13.16 -8.54 22.54
N PRO A 207 11.89 -8.21 22.79
CA PRO A 207 10.96 -7.79 21.73
C PRO A 207 11.40 -6.49 21.07
N SER A 208 11.36 -6.42 19.74
CA SER A 208 11.91 -5.26 19.00
C SER A 208 10.86 -4.51 18.17
N TRP A 209 9.61 -4.94 18.30
CA TRP A 209 8.40 -4.30 17.77
C TRP A 209 7.37 -4.21 18.90
N LEU A 210 6.68 -3.08 18.98
CA LEU A 210 5.63 -2.80 19.95
C LEU A 210 4.30 -2.67 19.22
N TYR A 211 3.32 -3.45 19.68
CA TYR A 211 1.93 -3.45 19.23
C TYR A 211 1.02 -2.88 20.31
N LEU A 212 0.36 -1.77 20.02
CA LEU A 212 -0.54 -1.15 20.98
C LEU A 212 -1.96 -1.72 20.87
N VAL A 213 -2.54 -2.12 22.01
CA VAL A 213 -3.94 -2.54 22.10
C VAL A 213 -4.73 -1.53 22.92
N HIS A 214 -5.72 -0.92 22.27
CA HIS A 214 -6.57 0.10 22.84
C HIS A 214 -7.95 0.14 22.17
N GLU A 215 -8.89 0.87 22.77
CA GLU A 215 -10.32 0.85 22.40
C GLU A 215 -10.66 1.59 21.11
N GLN A 216 -9.79 2.51 20.68
CA GLN A 216 -9.95 3.23 19.41
C GLN A 216 -9.46 2.47 18.18
N ALA A 217 -8.79 1.33 18.38
CA ALA A 217 -8.32 0.53 17.27
C ALA A 217 -9.50 -0.13 16.54
N ASP A 218 -9.37 -0.32 15.23
CA ASP A 218 -10.43 -0.91 14.41
C ASP A 218 -10.79 -2.36 14.79
N GLY A 219 -9.84 -3.10 15.34
CA GLY A 219 -10.08 -4.46 15.81
C GLY A 219 -10.75 -4.47 17.18
N GLY A 220 -11.52 -5.52 17.47
CA GLY A 220 -12.17 -5.63 18.77
C GLY A 220 -11.17 -5.62 19.91
N TYR A 221 -11.15 -4.56 20.72
CA TYR A 221 -10.27 -4.45 21.89
C TYR A 221 -10.42 -5.65 22.83
N ALA A 222 -11.65 -6.08 23.13
CA ALA A 222 -11.91 -7.23 23.99
C ALA A 222 -11.39 -8.56 23.42
N GLU A 223 -11.33 -8.71 22.10
CA GLU A 223 -10.71 -9.87 21.45
C GLU A 223 -9.19 -9.77 21.55
N ARG A 224 -8.60 -8.66 21.12
CA ARG A 224 -7.14 -8.46 21.14
C ARG A 224 -6.55 -8.49 22.55
N SER A 225 -7.23 -7.90 23.53
CA SER A 225 -6.82 -7.92 24.94
C SER A 225 -6.92 -9.34 25.51
N ARG A 226 -7.93 -10.13 25.12
CA ARG A 226 -8.00 -11.56 25.44
C ARG A 226 -6.90 -12.35 24.75
N ASP A 227 -6.54 -12.05 23.51
CA ASP A 227 -5.45 -12.79 22.83
C ASP A 227 -4.11 -12.60 23.52
N ILE A 228 -3.84 -11.38 24.02
CA ILE A 228 -2.63 -11.12 24.81
C ILE A 228 -2.77 -11.75 26.21
N GLY A 229 -3.94 -11.66 26.83
CA GLY A 229 -4.20 -12.15 28.19
C GLY A 229 -4.45 -13.66 28.32
N ALA A 230 -4.84 -14.36 27.24
CA ALA A 230 -5.04 -15.82 27.21
C ALA A 230 -3.71 -16.57 27.39
N ALA A 231 -2.58 -15.88 27.26
CA ALA A 231 -1.27 -16.37 27.65
C ALA A 231 -1.03 -16.36 29.18
N GLY A 232 -1.93 -15.79 30.01
CA GLY A 232 -1.82 -15.79 31.47
C GLY A 232 -0.71 -14.91 32.09
N ASP A 233 0.21 -14.38 31.28
CA ASP A 233 1.49 -13.81 31.71
C ASP A 233 1.62 -12.28 31.52
N LEU A 234 0.52 -11.53 31.64
CA LEU A 234 0.58 -10.07 31.51
C LEU A 234 1.34 -9.44 32.68
N ALA A 235 2.54 -8.94 32.41
CA ALA A 235 3.37 -8.21 33.36
C ALA A 235 2.95 -6.74 33.45
N PRO A 236 3.22 -6.04 34.57
CA PRO A 236 3.19 -4.58 34.61
C PRO A 236 4.08 -3.99 33.50
N LEU A 237 3.62 -2.94 32.83
CA LEU A 237 4.44 -2.22 31.85
C LEU A 237 5.70 -1.66 32.52
N ALA A 238 6.86 -1.98 31.96
CA ALA A 238 8.15 -1.58 32.50
C ALA A 238 8.79 -0.47 31.67
N SER A 239 9.38 0.53 32.33
CA SER A 239 9.95 1.71 31.68
C SER A 239 11.14 1.39 30.77
N ASP A 240 11.93 0.38 31.11
CA ASP A 240 13.09 -0.06 30.32
C ASP A 240 12.66 -0.67 28.97
N GLN A 241 11.52 -1.35 28.93
CA GLN A 241 10.96 -1.91 27.70
C GLN A 241 10.52 -0.80 26.74
N LEU A 242 9.86 0.24 27.24
CA LEU A 242 9.46 1.41 26.43
C LEU A 242 10.68 2.22 25.94
N ALA A 243 11.68 2.41 26.80
CA ALA A 243 12.86 3.20 26.48
C ALA A 243 13.62 2.66 25.26
N ARG A 244 13.58 1.35 25.00
CA ARG A 244 14.19 0.74 23.80
C ARG A 244 13.56 1.22 22.49
N PHE A 245 12.30 1.65 22.53
CA PHE A 245 11.60 2.25 21.39
C PHE A 245 11.74 3.78 21.36
N GLY A 246 12.52 4.37 22.26
CA GLY A 246 12.61 5.83 22.43
C GLY A 246 11.36 6.45 23.08
N ILE A 247 10.52 5.63 23.72
CA ILE A 247 9.28 6.07 24.35
C ILE A 247 9.55 6.45 25.80
N ASP A 248 9.18 7.68 26.16
CA ASP A 248 9.19 8.12 27.55
C ASP A 248 8.00 7.53 28.32
N HIS A 249 8.27 6.91 29.47
CA HIS A 249 7.24 6.21 30.23
C HIS A 249 6.20 7.15 30.83
N GLN A 250 6.57 8.36 31.26
CA GLN A 250 5.62 9.31 31.84
C GLN A 250 4.72 9.91 30.75
N GLU A 251 5.30 10.33 29.63
CA GLU A 251 4.52 10.81 28.48
C GLU A 251 3.55 9.73 27.97
N PHE A 252 4.00 8.48 27.92
CA PHE A 252 3.15 7.35 27.53
C PHE A 252 1.95 7.17 28.47
N VAL A 253 2.19 7.17 29.80
CA VAL A 253 1.10 7.02 30.78
C VAL A 253 0.08 8.15 30.65
N SER A 254 0.53 9.40 30.50
CA SER A 254 -0.38 10.54 30.31
C SER A 254 -1.19 10.44 29.01
N ALA A 255 -0.60 9.96 27.91
CA ALA A 255 -1.34 9.72 26.67
C ALA A 255 -2.37 8.60 26.82
N VAL A 256 -2.05 7.56 27.59
CA VAL A 256 -2.99 6.47 27.92
C VAL A 256 -4.14 6.95 28.80
N GLU A 257 -3.91 7.88 29.74
CA GLU A 257 -4.98 8.49 30.53
C GLU A 257 -5.98 9.22 29.63
N LEU A 258 -5.49 10.04 28.69
CA LEU A 258 -6.35 10.70 27.70
C LEU A 258 -7.14 9.68 26.85
N LEU A 259 -6.50 8.57 26.47
CA LEU A 259 -7.14 7.48 25.74
C LEU A 259 -8.25 6.80 26.53
N ARG A 260 -8.10 6.68 27.86
CA ARG A 260 -9.11 6.08 28.76
C ARG A 260 -10.28 7.01 29.04
N GLU A 261 -10.06 8.31 29.00
CA GLU A 261 -11.10 9.33 29.16
C GLU A 261 -11.94 9.51 27.89
N ALA A 262 -11.41 9.08 26.74
CA ALA A 262 -12.08 9.20 25.46
C ALA A 262 -13.39 8.39 25.38
N PRO A 263 -14.41 8.88 24.66
CA PRO A 263 -15.65 8.13 24.46
C PRO A 263 -15.41 6.77 23.77
N PRO A 264 -16.08 5.68 24.19
CA PRO A 264 -15.92 4.36 23.57
C PRO A 264 -16.30 4.30 22.09
N THR A 265 -17.04 5.30 21.61
CA THR A 265 -17.58 5.38 20.24
C THR A 265 -16.64 6.04 19.24
N LEU A 266 -15.49 6.54 19.69
CA LEU A 266 -14.59 7.37 18.90
C LEU A 266 -13.86 6.58 17.78
N GLY A 267 -13.56 5.30 17.98
CA GLY A 267 -12.82 4.46 17.01
C GLY A 267 -13.63 3.87 15.84
N LEU A 268 -14.95 4.11 15.76
CA LEU A 268 -15.82 3.52 14.73
C LEU A 268 -16.06 4.45 13.52
N THR A 269 -15.26 5.50 13.38
CA THR A 269 -15.48 6.63 12.46
C THR A 269 -15.50 6.23 10.99
N TRP A 270 -14.45 5.56 10.48
CA TRP A 270 -14.43 5.17 9.06
C TRP A 270 -15.45 4.06 8.74
N ARG A 271 -15.68 3.09 9.66
CA ARG A 271 -16.66 2.02 9.45
C ARG A 271 -18.08 2.57 9.26
N ARG A 272 -18.42 3.65 9.95
CA ARG A 272 -19.71 4.36 9.77
C ARG A 272 -19.86 4.91 8.35
N THR A 273 -18.75 5.28 7.72
CA THR A 273 -18.73 5.81 6.34
C THR A 273 -18.55 4.72 5.28
N GLN A 274 -18.42 3.44 5.66
CA GLN A 274 -18.25 2.34 4.71
C GLN A 274 -19.32 2.30 3.61
N PRO A 275 -20.63 2.49 3.91
CA PRO A 275 -21.65 2.54 2.86
C PRO A 275 -21.42 3.69 1.85
N GLN A 276 -20.94 4.84 2.31
CA GLN A 276 -20.63 5.99 1.47
C GLN A 276 -19.38 5.74 0.63
N ILE A 277 -18.36 5.07 1.18
CA ILE A 277 -17.17 4.64 0.43
C ILE A 277 -17.57 3.70 -0.72
N LEU A 278 -18.47 2.74 -0.46
CA LEU A 278 -19.01 1.87 -1.51
C LEU A 278 -19.77 2.65 -2.58
N ARG A 279 -20.63 3.59 -2.18
CA ARG A 279 -21.33 4.49 -3.12
C ARG A 279 -20.37 5.35 -3.95
N LEU A 280 -19.26 5.81 -3.36
CA LEU A 280 -18.23 6.56 -4.07
C LEU A 280 -17.51 5.66 -5.10
N ALA A 281 -17.24 4.41 -4.75
CA ALA A 281 -16.69 3.43 -5.68
C ALA A 281 -17.65 3.19 -6.87
N ASP A 282 -18.94 3.05 -6.61
CA ASP A 282 -19.97 2.91 -7.67
C ASP A 282 -20.05 4.17 -8.55
N ALA A 283 -20.05 5.36 -7.93
CA ALA A 283 -20.05 6.63 -8.66
C ALA A 283 -18.81 6.77 -9.57
N ARG A 284 -17.65 6.25 -9.16
CA ARG A 284 -16.43 6.24 -9.99
C ARG A 284 -16.57 5.32 -11.20
N LEU A 285 -17.22 4.17 -11.04
CA LEU A 285 -17.55 3.29 -12.17
C LEU A 285 -18.49 4.00 -13.15
N ASP A 286 -19.47 4.74 -12.63
CA ASP A 286 -20.39 5.55 -13.42
C ASP A 286 -19.69 6.69 -14.17
N VAL A 287 -18.78 7.42 -13.52
CA VAL A 287 -17.94 8.44 -14.18
C VAL A 287 -17.10 7.80 -15.30
N ALA A 288 -16.51 6.63 -15.06
CA ALA A 288 -15.76 5.91 -16.08
C ALA A 288 -16.65 5.48 -17.27
N ARG A 289 -17.91 5.12 -17.00
CA ARG A 289 -18.94 4.84 -18.02
C ARG A 289 -19.31 6.10 -18.79
N VAL A 290 -19.61 7.22 -18.14
CA VAL A 290 -19.94 8.48 -18.82
C VAL A 290 -18.76 8.98 -19.66
N LYS A 291 -17.54 8.98 -19.12
CA LYS A 291 -16.34 9.38 -19.88
C LYS A 291 -16.17 8.57 -21.15
N ARG A 292 -16.54 7.29 -21.11
CA ARG A 292 -16.54 6.44 -22.29
C ARG A 292 -17.61 6.88 -23.29
N GLU A 293 -18.84 7.14 -22.86
CA GLU A 293 -19.90 7.67 -23.75
C GLU A 293 -19.50 9.01 -24.38
N MET A 294 -18.77 9.87 -23.65
CA MET A 294 -18.20 11.09 -24.24
C MET A 294 -17.19 10.79 -25.34
N VAL A 295 -16.28 9.81 -25.13
CA VAL A 295 -15.35 9.36 -26.17
C VAL A 295 -16.11 8.83 -27.37
N LYS A 296 -17.25 8.16 -27.15
CA LYS A 296 -18.15 7.74 -28.21
C LYS A 296 -18.65 8.99 -28.97
N ILE A 297 -19.50 9.80 -28.36
CA ILE A 297 -20.16 10.96 -28.99
C ILE A 297 -19.18 11.91 -29.70
N ASN A 298 -18.02 12.20 -29.10
CA ASN A 298 -17.08 13.21 -29.61
C ASN A 298 -16.11 12.69 -30.68
N SER A 299 -16.28 11.47 -31.15
CA SER A 299 -15.53 10.97 -32.31
C SER A 299 -16.47 10.91 -33.51
N ASN A 300 -16.04 11.43 -34.67
CA ASN A 300 -16.82 11.43 -35.93
C ASN A 300 -17.08 10.02 -36.52
N ILE A 301 -17.01 8.98 -35.70
CA ILE A 301 -16.93 7.57 -36.05
C ILE A 301 -18.25 6.84 -35.70
N PHE A 302 -19.29 7.58 -35.27
CA PHE A 302 -20.57 7.04 -34.77
C PHE A 302 -21.66 6.92 -35.83
N ASP A 303 -21.33 6.38 -37.00
CA ASP A 303 -22.35 5.67 -37.76
C ASP A 303 -22.58 4.31 -37.07
N ARG A 304 -23.82 4.05 -36.61
CA ARG A 304 -24.22 2.77 -35.99
C ARG A 304 -23.99 1.56 -36.90
N SER A 305 -23.82 1.77 -38.21
CA SER A 305 -23.51 0.73 -39.19
C SER A 305 -22.03 0.36 -39.26
N THR A 306 -21.14 1.18 -38.70
CA THR A 306 -19.69 0.97 -38.76
C THR A 306 -19.18 0.33 -37.46
N PRO A 307 -18.51 -0.83 -37.51
CA PRO A 307 -17.91 -1.46 -36.34
C PRO A 307 -16.95 -0.51 -35.61
N PHE A 308 -17.12 -0.34 -34.31
CA PHE A 308 -16.33 0.56 -33.47
C PHE A 308 -15.19 -0.20 -32.80
N PHE A 309 -13.99 0.37 -32.78
CA PHE A 309 -12.86 -0.22 -32.08
C PHE A 309 -11.90 0.85 -31.54
N TYR A 310 -11.79 0.93 -30.20
CA TYR A 310 -10.93 1.88 -29.51
C TYR A 310 -10.12 1.19 -28.42
N LEU A 311 -8.80 1.33 -28.52
CA LEU A 311 -7.87 0.89 -27.49
C LEU A 311 -7.71 1.99 -26.44
N ARG A 312 -8.04 1.68 -25.17
CA ARG A 312 -7.88 2.62 -24.06
C ARG A 312 -6.49 2.51 -23.44
N ARG A 313 -6.03 1.29 -23.16
CA ARG A 313 -4.70 1.00 -22.61
C ARG A 313 -4.23 -0.39 -23.00
N PRO A 314 -2.91 -0.63 -23.06
CA PRO A 314 -1.87 0.38 -23.17
C PRO A 314 -2.00 1.16 -24.48
N LEU A 315 -1.57 2.42 -24.50
CA LEU A 315 -1.55 3.22 -25.72
C LEU A 315 -0.35 2.79 -26.59
N PRO A 316 -0.41 2.99 -27.92
CA PRO A 316 0.74 2.79 -28.78
C PRO A 316 1.98 3.50 -28.22
N ARG A 317 3.13 2.81 -28.21
CA ARG A 317 4.41 3.29 -27.66
C ARG A 317 4.46 3.48 -26.14
N ALA A 318 3.47 3.01 -25.39
CA ALA A 318 3.61 2.95 -23.94
C ALA A 318 4.70 1.94 -23.56
N GLU A 319 5.59 2.32 -22.65
CA GLU A 319 6.55 1.40 -22.05
C GLU A 319 5.83 0.46 -21.09
N LEU A 320 6.01 -0.85 -21.29
CA LEU A 320 5.43 -1.88 -20.43
C LEU A 320 6.52 -2.58 -19.63
N THR A 321 6.13 -3.21 -18.53
CA THR A 321 6.99 -4.10 -17.73
C THR A 321 6.55 -5.54 -17.98
N ALA A 322 7.50 -6.46 -18.06
CA ALA A 322 7.22 -7.87 -18.23
C ALA A 322 6.36 -8.43 -17.09
N GLY A 323 5.57 -9.45 -17.43
CA GLY A 323 4.60 -10.07 -16.53
C GLY A 323 3.16 -9.87 -17.01
N SER A 324 2.24 -9.74 -16.06
CA SER A 324 0.80 -9.64 -16.37
C SER A 324 0.46 -8.24 -16.88
N VAL A 325 0.07 -8.15 -18.15
CA VAL A 325 -0.36 -6.90 -18.80
C VAL A 325 -1.84 -7.01 -19.14
N GLN A 326 -2.57 -5.93 -18.88
CA GLN A 326 -3.99 -5.82 -19.22
C GLN A 326 -4.18 -4.81 -20.35
N PHE A 327 -4.81 -5.29 -21.42
CA PHE A 327 -5.32 -4.48 -22.50
C PHE A 327 -6.80 -4.20 -22.24
N THR A 328 -7.21 -2.95 -22.41
CA THR A 328 -8.59 -2.52 -22.21
C THR A 328 -9.00 -1.58 -23.33
N GLY A 329 -10.27 -1.63 -23.69
CA GLY A 329 -10.81 -0.77 -24.71
C GLY A 329 -12.31 -0.78 -24.78
N THR A 330 -12.83 -0.33 -25.90
CA THR A 330 -14.23 -0.45 -26.26
C THR A 330 -14.31 -0.98 -27.69
N GLY A 331 -15.23 -1.91 -27.91
CA GLY A 331 -15.57 -2.45 -29.22
C GLY A 331 -17.09 -2.41 -29.43
N THR A 332 -17.53 -2.88 -30.59
CA THR A 332 -18.92 -3.22 -30.88
C THR A 332 -19.42 -4.25 -29.85
N PRO A 333 -20.56 -4.03 -29.18
CA PRO A 333 -21.11 -4.98 -28.22
C PRO A 333 -21.30 -6.38 -28.81
N GLY A 334 -20.97 -7.42 -28.04
CA GLY A 334 -21.05 -8.81 -28.46
C GLY A 334 -19.95 -9.28 -29.44
N SER A 335 -19.10 -8.38 -29.95
CA SER A 335 -17.96 -8.76 -30.79
C SER A 335 -16.83 -9.39 -29.98
N THR A 336 -16.01 -10.20 -30.63
CA THR A 336 -14.82 -10.80 -30.02
C THR A 336 -13.61 -9.90 -30.27
N ILE A 337 -12.81 -9.66 -29.24
CA ILE A 337 -11.49 -9.07 -29.36
C ILE A 337 -10.45 -10.17 -29.33
N GLU A 338 -9.52 -10.12 -30.26
CA GLU A 338 -8.36 -10.99 -30.33
C GLU A 338 -7.08 -10.16 -30.20
N ILE A 339 -6.14 -10.62 -29.37
CA ILE A 339 -4.82 -10.03 -29.26
C ILE A 339 -3.81 -11.02 -29.81
N TRP A 340 -3.10 -10.59 -30.84
CA TRP A 340 -2.04 -11.30 -31.50
C TRP A 340 -0.71 -10.63 -31.18
N LEU A 341 0.31 -11.44 -30.91
CA LEU A 341 1.66 -10.99 -30.59
C LEU A 341 2.66 -11.71 -31.50
N SER A 342 3.55 -10.95 -32.14
CA SER A 342 4.67 -11.47 -32.93
C SER A 342 5.99 -10.85 -32.48
N GLY A 343 7.04 -11.66 -32.47
CA GLY A 343 8.43 -11.20 -32.29
C GLY A 343 9.17 -11.32 -33.61
N ALA A 344 10.29 -12.04 -33.62
CA ALA A 344 10.97 -12.43 -34.87
C ALA A 344 10.31 -13.59 -35.62
N GLY A 345 9.26 -14.22 -35.05
CA GLY A 345 8.53 -15.33 -35.64
C GLY A 345 7.07 -15.02 -35.93
N GLU A 346 6.32 -16.04 -36.35
CA GLU A 346 4.90 -15.92 -36.72
C GLU A 346 4.01 -15.36 -35.59
N PRO A 347 3.01 -14.51 -35.92
CA PRO A 347 2.03 -14.01 -34.96
C PRO A 347 1.27 -15.14 -34.25
N ARG A 348 1.11 -15.01 -32.93
CA ARG A 348 0.36 -15.94 -32.10
C ARG A 348 -0.78 -15.23 -31.38
N LEU A 349 -1.95 -15.85 -31.37
CA LEU A 349 -3.07 -15.41 -30.55
C LEU A 349 -2.72 -15.65 -29.07
N ILE A 350 -2.67 -14.57 -28.29
CA ILE A 350 -2.25 -14.58 -26.89
C ILE A 350 -3.39 -14.28 -25.91
N GLY A 351 -4.53 -13.81 -26.41
CA GLY A 351 -5.71 -13.63 -25.58
C GLY A 351 -6.94 -13.22 -26.39
N THR A 352 -8.10 -13.54 -25.84
CA THR A 352 -9.40 -13.14 -26.39
C THR A 352 -10.30 -12.58 -25.30
N SER A 353 -11.27 -11.76 -25.68
CA SER A 353 -12.32 -11.27 -24.79
C SER A 353 -13.58 -10.97 -25.59
N ILE A 354 -14.74 -11.09 -24.98
CA ILE A 354 -16.00 -10.68 -25.60
C ILE A 354 -16.30 -9.26 -25.14
N CYS A 355 -16.64 -8.39 -26.07
CA CYS A 355 -17.14 -7.07 -25.75
C CYS A 355 -18.49 -7.19 -25.04
N ASP A 356 -18.56 -6.62 -23.84
CA ASP A 356 -19.79 -6.54 -23.05
C ASP A 356 -20.99 -6.07 -23.89
N ALA A 357 -22.13 -6.72 -23.70
CA ALA A 357 -23.30 -6.60 -24.57
C ALA A 357 -24.01 -5.24 -24.47
N GLU A 358 -23.88 -4.56 -23.33
CA GLU A 358 -24.48 -3.23 -23.14
C GLU A 358 -23.49 -2.13 -23.48
N SER A 359 -22.28 -2.27 -22.96
CA SER A 359 -21.34 -1.17 -22.91
C SER A 359 -20.35 -1.23 -24.08
N GLY A 360 -20.02 -2.43 -24.57
CA GLY A 360 -18.97 -2.73 -25.55
C GLY A 360 -17.59 -2.91 -24.91
N SER A 361 -17.52 -3.08 -23.58
CA SER A 361 -16.26 -3.05 -22.83
C SER A 361 -15.54 -4.35 -23.02
N TRP A 362 -14.22 -4.27 -23.16
CA TRP A 362 -13.41 -5.46 -23.21
C TRP A 362 -12.14 -5.25 -22.40
N ALA A 363 -11.69 -6.36 -21.81
CA ALA A 363 -10.41 -6.46 -21.14
C ALA A 363 -9.81 -7.83 -21.44
N VAL A 364 -8.54 -7.84 -21.83
CA VAL A 364 -7.75 -9.07 -22.02
C VAL A 364 -6.51 -8.94 -21.16
N THR A 365 -6.26 -9.95 -20.32
CA THR A 365 -5.07 -9.99 -19.46
C THR A 365 -4.24 -11.20 -19.85
N PHE A 366 -2.94 -11.00 -20.10
CA PHE A 366 -2.03 -12.08 -20.46
C PHE A 366 -0.62 -11.79 -19.92
N LYS A 367 0.20 -12.83 -19.83
CA LYS A 367 1.61 -12.68 -19.48
C LYS A 367 2.43 -12.40 -20.73
N ILE A 368 3.32 -11.42 -20.67
CA ILE A 368 4.25 -11.08 -21.74
C ILE A 368 5.68 -10.99 -21.18
N ALA A 369 6.64 -11.52 -21.93
CA ALA A 369 8.05 -11.45 -21.58
C ALA A 369 8.68 -10.13 -22.06
N ALA A 370 9.78 -9.74 -21.46
CA ALA A 370 10.54 -8.57 -21.91
C ALA A 370 11.05 -8.76 -23.34
N SER A 371 10.90 -7.72 -24.16
CA SER A 371 11.44 -7.61 -25.52
C SER A 371 11.22 -6.19 -26.03
N THR A 372 12.15 -5.69 -26.83
CA THR A 372 12.02 -4.44 -27.57
C THR A 372 11.38 -4.62 -28.95
N ASN A 373 11.15 -5.87 -29.36
CA ASN A 373 10.78 -6.22 -30.74
C ASN A 373 9.39 -6.86 -30.83
N TRP A 374 8.56 -6.73 -29.78
CA TRP A 374 7.20 -7.21 -29.86
C TRP A 374 6.39 -6.33 -30.82
N LYS A 375 5.65 -6.97 -31.70
CA LYS A 375 4.60 -6.35 -32.51
C LYS A 375 3.29 -6.89 -32.02
N ILE A 376 2.36 -5.98 -31.74
CA ILE A 376 1.02 -6.35 -31.34
C ILE A 376 0.03 -6.03 -32.44
N GLU A 377 -0.90 -6.93 -32.63
CA GLU A 377 -2.05 -6.77 -33.50
C GLU A 377 -3.30 -7.08 -32.68
N ILE A 378 -4.20 -6.11 -32.58
CA ILE A 378 -5.47 -6.29 -31.88
C ILE A 378 -6.57 -6.23 -32.92
N ARG A 379 -7.34 -7.32 -33.01
CA ARG A 379 -8.43 -7.45 -33.96
C ARG A 379 -9.76 -7.43 -33.23
N GLN A 380 -10.72 -6.74 -33.81
CA GLN A 380 -12.12 -6.92 -33.49
C GLN A 380 -12.74 -7.85 -34.52
N VAL A 381 -13.37 -8.93 -34.07
CA VAL A 381 -13.95 -9.98 -34.91
C VAL A 381 -15.47 -10.00 -34.74
N ILE A 382 -16.19 -9.91 -35.86
CA ILE A 382 -17.64 -10.02 -35.93
C ILE A 382 -17.99 -11.10 -36.94
N ALA A 383 -18.82 -12.07 -36.54
CA ALA A 383 -19.22 -13.21 -37.38
C ALA A 383 -18.02 -13.92 -38.05
N GLY A 384 -16.91 -14.05 -37.31
CA GLY A 384 -15.69 -14.72 -37.78
C GLY A 384 -14.76 -13.87 -38.66
N ASN A 385 -15.13 -12.63 -38.99
CA ASN A 385 -14.30 -11.73 -39.80
C ASN A 385 -13.68 -10.62 -38.94
N ALA A 386 -12.40 -10.34 -39.14
CA ALA A 386 -11.76 -9.17 -38.56
C ALA A 386 -12.31 -7.91 -39.26
N VAL A 387 -13.00 -7.06 -38.49
CA VAL A 387 -13.64 -5.83 -38.98
C VAL A 387 -12.86 -4.56 -38.63
N ASN A 388 -12.01 -4.62 -37.61
CA ASN A 388 -11.10 -3.55 -37.21
C ASN A 388 -9.78 -4.12 -36.72
N GLU A 389 -8.70 -3.40 -36.97
CA GLU A 389 -7.36 -3.79 -36.54
C GLU A 389 -6.55 -2.60 -36.03
N ILE A 390 -5.83 -2.81 -34.94
CA ILE A 390 -4.83 -1.88 -34.42
C ILE A 390 -3.49 -2.61 -34.37
N ARG A 391 -2.46 -2.04 -35.00
CA ARG A 391 -1.10 -2.61 -35.03
C ARG A 391 -0.07 -1.59 -34.56
N TYR A 392 0.82 -2.00 -33.66
CA TYR A 392 1.95 -1.17 -33.24
C TYR A 392 3.06 -1.98 -32.55
N ASP A 393 4.23 -1.36 -32.44
CA ASP A 393 5.38 -1.93 -31.73
C ASP A 393 5.23 -1.72 -30.22
N LEU A 394 5.54 -2.78 -29.47
CA LEU A 394 5.40 -2.86 -28.03
C LEU A 394 6.80 -3.02 -27.42
N VAL A 395 7.20 -2.06 -26.59
CA VAL A 395 8.43 -2.17 -25.80
C VAL A 395 8.07 -2.69 -24.42
N VAL A 396 8.55 -3.90 -24.10
CA VAL A 396 8.36 -4.54 -22.81
C VAL A 396 9.71 -4.64 -22.12
N ASN A 397 9.88 -3.83 -21.09
CA ASN A 397 11.05 -3.82 -20.22
C ASN A 397 11.02 -5.03 -19.25
N PRO A 398 12.18 -5.48 -18.75
CA PRO A 398 12.30 -6.53 -17.73
C PRO A 398 11.37 -6.37 -16.52
#